data_AF-W6ZGN3-F1
#
_entry.id   AF-W6ZGN3-F1
#
_cell.length_a   1.000
_cell.length_b   1.000
_cell.length_c   1.000
_cell.angle_alpha   90.00
_cell.angle_beta   90.00
_cell.angle_gamma   90.00
#
_symmetry.space_group_name_H-M   'P 1'
#
loop_
_entity.id
_entity.type
_entity.pdbx_description
1 polymer ?
#
loop_
_entity_poly.entity_id
_entity_poly.type
_entity_poly.pdbx_seq_one_letter_code
_entity_poly.pdbx_strand_id
1 'polypeptide(L)'
;MPPILTQSSPEPHESIDAILMLNTCNLPIITPCSATLNPHSFALPNLFHLLTCGHIVTIDDTDRRCAHNCHRTTATTSRPSEFPEPQYTNSADEITFTDTATNIYPDTLYCEVCTGIPFDRYYIMFPPPGPSLLRRCLALSRAIIAATMILPALAVDEILCPVLYVPGHVPHELRCGHRVWCMLERWCGVNCSDCREGRWKGLDAVVCEECVGRGERVYERYW
;
A
#
# COMPACT_ATOMS: atom_id res chain seq x y z
N MET A 1 51.72 -48.29 2.26
CA MET A 1 50.71 -47.65 3.15
C MET A 1 49.38 -47.68 2.42
N PRO A 2 48.30 -48.25 3.00
CA PRO A 2 47.00 -48.27 2.36
C PRO A 2 46.30 -46.90 2.51
N PRO A 3 45.38 -46.53 1.60
CA PRO A 3 44.67 -45.25 1.67
C PRO A 3 43.56 -45.31 2.73
N ILE A 4 43.47 -44.24 3.51
CA ILE A 4 42.45 -44.04 4.55
C ILE A 4 41.17 -43.58 3.86
N LEU A 5 40.10 -44.38 3.98
CA LEU A 5 38.74 -44.03 3.58
C LEU A 5 38.16 -43.04 4.59
N THR A 6 38.07 -41.76 4.19
CA THR A 6 37.39 -40.73 4.96
C THR A 6 35.88 -40.92 4.83
N GLN A 7 35.24 -41.36 5.92
CA GLN A 7 33.79 -41.41 6.03
C GLN A 7 33.23 -39.99 6.07
N SER A 8 32.53 -39.59 5.00
CA SER A 8 31.74 -38.37 4.96
C SER A 8 30.52 -38.52 5.86
N SER A 9 30.46 -37.70 6.91
CA SER A 9 29.28 -37.55 7.77
C SER A 9 28.09 -37.08 6.93
N PRO A 10 26.89 -37.67 7.07
CA PRO A 10 25.70 -37.14 6.44
C PRO A 10 25.43 -35.73 6.96
N GLU A 11 25.33 -34.76 6.05
CA GLU A 11 24.92 -33.40 6.39
C GLU A 11 23.51 -33.45 6.99
N PRO A 12 23.24 -32.70 8.07
CA PRO A 12 21.90 -32.60 8.61
C PRO A 12 21.02 -31.94 7.56
N HIS A 13 20.12 -32.72 6.97
CA HIS A 13 19.00 -32.19 6.21
C HIS A 13 18.22 -31.26 7.13
N GLU A 14 18.46 -29.95 7.03
CA GLU A 14 17.64 -28.91 7.62
C GLU A 14 16.24 -29.02 7.02
N SER A 15 15.41 -29.84 7.67
CA SER A 15 13.99 -29.64 7.93
C SER A 15 13.32 -28.53 7.10
N ILE A 16 13.02 -28.85 5.85
CA ILE A 16 12.14 -28.05 4.96
C ILE A 16 10.74 -27.88 5.59
N ASP A 17 10.36 -28.74 6.52
CA ASP A 17 9.04 -28.74 7.18
C ASP A 17 8.84 -27.60 8.20
N ALA A 18 9.89 -26.95 8.69
CA ALA A 18 9.75 -25.85 9.66
C ALA A 18 9.31 -24.53 9.01
N ILE A 19 9.59 -24.33 7.72
CA ILE A 19 9.21 -23.12 6.98
C ILE A 19 7.73 -23.17 6.58
N LEU A 20 7.15 -24.37 6.42
CA LEU A 20 5.74 -24.57 6.05
C LEU A 20 4.74 -24.36 7.20
N MET A 21 5.21 -24.14 8.43
CA MET A 21 4.36 -23.92 9.61
C MET A 21 4.11 -22.43 9.93
N LEU A 22 4.68 -21.50 9.15
CA LEU A 22 4.18 -20.12 9.15
C LEU A 22 2.77 -20.16 8.55
N ASN A 23 1.81 -20.17 9.46
CA ASN A 23 0.38 -20.24 9.22
C ASN A 23 0.00 -19.11 8.25
N THR A 24 -0.02 -19.44 6.96
CA THR A 24 -0.13 -18.49 5.84
C THR A 24 -1.45 -17.69 5.89
N CYS A 25 -2.37 -18.14 6.74
CA CYS A 25 -3.63 -17.49 7.09
C CYS A 25 -3.50 -16.25 7.99
N ASN A 26 -2.34 -15.97 8.58
CA ASN A 26 -2.13 -14.83 9.50
C ASN A 26 -1.21 -13.75 8.93
N LEU A 27 -1.01 -13.70 7.61
CA LEU A 27 -0.26 -12.61 7.02
C LEU A 27 -0.93 -11.27 7.38
N PRO A 28 -0.15 -10.27 7.81
CA PRO A 28 -0.69 -9.02 8.26
C PRO A 28 -1.31 -8.26 7.08
N ILE A 29 -2.46 -7.66 7.34
CA ILE A 29 -3.29 -7.00 6.33
C ILE A 29 -2.87 -5.53 6.21
N ILE A 30 -2.67 -5.08 4.97
CA ILE A 30 -2.45 -3.66 4.67
C ILE A 30 -3.79 -3.07 4.23
N THR A 31 -4.41 -2.27 5.09
CA THR A 31 -5.69 -1.59 4.80
C THR A 31 -5.46 -0.11 4.45
N PRO A 32 -5.01 0.23 3.23
CA PRO A 32 -4.61 1.59 2.92
C PRO A 32 -5.78 2.56 3.05
N CYS A 33 -5.48 3.79 3.45
CA CYS A 33 -6.46 4.88 3.63
C CYS A 33 -7.52 4.59 4.71
N SER A 34 -7.35 3.55 5.54
CA SER A 34 -8.25 3.29 6.66
C SER A 34 -7.90 4.17 7.87
N ALA A 35 -8.74 4.11 8.91
CA ALA A 35 -8.44 4.70 10.20
C ALA A 35 -8.58 3.61 11.27
N THR A 36 -7.65 3.58 12.22
CA THR A 36 -7.71 2.68 13.37
C THR A 36 -8.25 3.44 14.56
N LEU A 37 -9.24 2.90 15.25
CA LEU A 37 -9.70 3.51 16.50
C LEU A 37 -8.72 3.14 17.61
N ASN A 38 -8.22 4.15 18.32
CA ASN A 38 -7.45 3.93 19.54
C ASN A 38 -8.39 3.55 20.71
N PRO A 39 -7.86 3.09 21.86
CA PRO A 39 -8.67 2.73 23.04
C PRO A 39 -9.56 3.87 23.58
N HIS A 40 -9.25 5.11 23.22
CA HIS A 40 -10.00 6.32 23.59
C HIS A 40 -11.00 6.74 22.50
N SER A 41 -11.28 5.88 21.52
CA SER A 41 -12.20 6.14 20.40
C SER A 41 -11.77 7.28 19.46
N PHE A 42 -10.50 7.70 19.49
CA PHE A 42 -9.97 8.59 18.45
C PHE A 42 -9.50 7.78 17.25
N ALA A 43 -9.93 8.21 16.06
CA ALA A 43 -9.48 7.66 14.80
C ALA A 43 -8.03 8.11 14.53
N LEU A 44 -7.08 7.18 14.62
CA LEU A 44 -5.72 7.38 14.16
C LEU A 44 -5.66 7.11 12.65
N PRO A 45 -5.09 8.02 11.85
CA PRO A 45 -4.86 7.77 10.44
C PRO A 45 -3.95 6.55 10.24
N ASN A 46 -4.29 5.68 9.29
CA ASN A 46 -3.44 4.55 8.96
C ASN A 46 -2.14 5.05 8.30
N LEU A 47 -1.09 4.25 8.43
CA LEU A 47 0.24 4.51 7.91
C LEU A 47 0.31 4.36 6.40
N PHE A 48 -0.51 3.47 5.84
CA PHE A 48 -0.51 3.16 4.42
C PHE A 48 -1.57 3.96 3.68
N HIS A 49 -1.19 4.51 2.53
CA HIS A 49 -2.08 5.20 1.61
C HIS A 49 -1.96 4.63 0.22
N LEU A 50 -3.08 4.34 -0.41
CA LEU A 50 -3.14 3.91 -1.80
C LEU A 50 -3.34 5.15 -2.66
N LEU A 51 -2.43 5.45 -3.57
CA LEU A 51 -2.54 6.58 -4.49
C LEU A 51 -3.39 6.24 -5.71
N THR A 52 -3.89 7.25 -6.42
CA THR A 52 -4.64 7.10 -7.68
C THR A 52 -3.81 6.44 -8.78
N CYS A 53 -2.47 6.56 -8.74
CA CYS A 53 -1.55 5.83 -9.61
C CYS A 53 -1.40 4.33 -9.24
N GLY A 54 -2.07 3.86 -8.17
CA GLY A 54 -2.06 2.46 -7.74
C GLY A 54 -0.91 2.07 -6.83
N HIS A 55 0.01 2.98 -6.50
CA HIS A 55 1.10 2.73 -5.57
C HIS A 55 0.66 2.92 -4.11
N ILE A 56 1.18 2.06 -3.24
CA ILE A 56 1.04 2.19 -1.80
C ILE A 56 2.24 3.00 -1.29
N VAL A 57 1.98 4.00 -0.45
CA VAL A 57 3.00 4.84 0.18
C VAL A 57 2.76 4.93 1.68
N THR A 58 3.79 5.33 2.42
CA THR A 58 3.65 5.73 3.83
C THR A 58 3.90 7.22 3.99
N ILE A 59 3.12 7.89 4.86
CA ILE A 59 3.32 9.30 5.15
C ILE A 59 4.26 9.44 6.36
N ASP A 60 5.44 10.00 6.12
CA ASP A 60 6.43 10.35 7.14
C ASP A 60 6.27 11.83 7.53
N ASP A 61 5.07 12.17 7.99
CA ASP A 61 4.70 13.50 8.46
C ASP A 61 3.84 13.37 9.72
N THR A 62 3.74 14.46 10.46
CA THR A 62 2.76 14.65 11.54
C THR A 62 1.32 14.56 11.01
N ASP A 63 1.05 15.13 9.82
CA ASP A 63 -0.25 15.04 9.17
C ASP A 63 -0.33 13.80 8.26
N ARG A 64 -0.84 12.70 8.83
CA ARG A 64 -1.02 11.42 8.12
C ARG A 64 -2.40 11.25 7.48
N ARG A 65 -3.16 12.33 7.28
CA ARG A 65 -4.52 12.21 6.68
C ARG A 65 -4.44 11.78 5.20
N CYS A 66 -5.52 11.25 4.65
CA CYS A 66 -5.57 11.00 3.21
C CYS A 66 -5.49 12.33 2.42
N ALA A 67 -4.78 12.32 1.31
CA ALA A 67 -4.71 13.40 0.34
C ALA A 67 -5.79 13.29 -0.74
N HIS A 68 -5.89 14.31 -1.62
CA HIS A 68 -6.80 14.30 -2.76
C HIS A 68 -6.49 13.19 -3.78
N ASN A 69 -5.22 12.84 -3.94
CA ASN A 69 -4.81 11.75 -4.83
C ASN A 69 -4.74 10.39 -4.12
N CYS A 70 -5.29 10.24 -2.91
CA CYS A 70 -5.53 8.94 -2.33
C CYS A 70 -6.76 8.28 -3.00
N HIS A 71 -6.65 7.00 -3.30
CA HIS A 71 -7.78 6.19 -3.74
C HIS A 71 -8.74 5.98 -2.57
N ARG A 72 -9.89 6.66 -2.65
CA ARG A 72 -10.99 6.46 -1.71
C ARG A 72 -11.71 5.17 -2.08
N THR A 73 -11.27 4.05 -1.49
CA THR A 73 -12.17 2.90 -1.36
C THR A 73 -13.26 3.32 -0.40
N THR A 74 -14.45 3.62 -0.93
CA THR A 74 -15.65 3.82 -0.11
C THR A 74 -15.82 2.56 0.72
N ALA A 75 -15.42 2.63 1.99
CA ALA A 75 -15.92 1.71 2.99
C ALA A 75 -17.41 2.00 3.06
N THR A 76 -18.21 1.24 2.30
CA THR A 76 -19.66 1.22 2.44
C THR A 76 -19.97 0.55 3.78
N THR A 77 -19.71 1.27 4.86
CA THR A 77 -20.42 1.07 6.12
C THR A 77 -21.73 1.86 5.98
N SER A 78 -22.61 1.38 5.11
CA SER A 78 -24.01 1.82 5.10
C SER A 78 -24.65 1.32 6.38
N ARG A 79 -24.44 2.06 7.47
CA ARG A 79 -25.35 2.01 8.61
C ARG A 79 -26.68 2.59 8.11
N PRO A 80 -27.81 1.87 8.19
CA PRO A 80 -29.10 2.47 7.87
C PRO A 80 -29.32 3.60 8.88
N SER A 81 -29.27 4.83 8.40
CA SER A 81 -29.64 5.99 9.19
C SER A 81 -31.16 6.05 9.18
N GLU A 82 -31.80 5.69 10.29
CA GLU A 82 -33.22 5.91 10.58
C GLU A 82 -33.52 7.41 10.79
N PHE A 83 -33.02 8.28 9.92
CA PHE A 83 -33.39 9.69 9.90
C PHE A 83 -34.10 9.99 8.57
N PRO A 84 -35.30 10.58 8.61
CA PRO A 84 -36.07 10.84 7.41
C PRO A 84 -35.32 11.79 6.48
N GLU A 85 -35.29 11.45 5.19
CA GLU A 85 -34.74 12.27 4.11
C GLU A 85 -35.30 13.70 4.18
N PRO A 86 -34.45 14.75 4.13
CA PRO A 86 -34.92 16.08 3.86
C PRO A 86 -35.40 16.13 2.40
N GLN A 87 -36.69 16.38 2.20
CA GLN A 87 -37.24 16.71 0.89
C GLN A 87 -36.69 18.07 0.46
N TYR A 88 -35.76 18.07 -0.51
CA TYR A 88 -35.34 19.30 -1.18
C TYR A 88 -36.38 19.68 -2.23
N THR A 89 -37.11 20.76 -1.96
CA THR A 89 -37.86 21.51 -2.98
C THR A 89 -36.88 22.35 -3.79
N ASN A 90 -36.89 22.18 -5.11
CA ASN A 90 -36.15 23.01 -6.05
C ASN A 90 -36.76 24.43 -6.06
N SER A 91 -36.13 25.40 -5.40
CA SER A 91 -36.30 26.81 -5.73
C SER A 91 -34.97 27.39 -6.17
N ALA A 92 -34.91 27.79 -7.43
CA ALA A 92 -33.85 28.62 -7.96
C ALA A 92 -33.88 29.96 -7.22
N ASP A 93 -32.84 30.25 -6.45
CA ASP A 93 -32.45 31.61 -6.14
C ASP A 93 -30.95 31.71 -5.93
N GLU A 94 -30.45 32.82 -6.44
CA GLU A 94 -29.09 33.26 -6.71
C GLU A 94 -28.23 33.30 -5.43
N ILE A 95 -27.23 32.43 -5.32
CA ILE A 95 -26.19 32.52 -4.28
C ILE A 95 -24.92 33.09 -4.91
N THR A 96 -24.71 34.38 -4.64
CA THR A 96 -23.45 35.09 -4.86
C THR A 96 -22.37 34.49 -3.97
N PHE A 97 -21.55 33.59 -4.51
CA PHE A 97 -20.35 33.11 -3.83
C PHE A 97 -19.27 34.18 -3.90
N THR A 98 -19.03 34.86 -2.77
CA THR A 98 -17.82 35.65 -2.57
C THR A 98 -16.65 34.69 -2.41
N ASP A 99 -15.92 34.51 -3.51
CA ASP A 99 -14.67 33.77 -3.61
C ASP A 99 -13.54 34.60 -2.99
N THR A 100 -13.38 34.49 -1.67
CA THR A 100 -12.16 34.95 -0.98
C THR A 100 -11.13 33.83 -1.03
N ALA A 101 -10.18 34.00 -1.94
CA ALA A 101 -8.99 33.19 -2.10
C ALA A 101 -8.19 33.02 -0.79
N THR A 102 -8.07 31.78 -0.32
CA THR A 102 -6.98 31.34 0.57
C THR A 102 -6.63 29.89 0.29
N ASN A 103 -5.47 29.69 -0.37
CA ASN A 103 -4.70 28.43 -0.46
C ASN A 103 -5.40 27.17 -0.96
N ILE A 104 -5.68 27.15 -2.27
CA ILE A 104 -5.90 25.94 -3.06
C ILE A 104 -4.53 25.30 -3.35
N TYR A 105 -3.78 24.90 -2.31
CA TYR A 105 -2.70 23.95 -2.54
C TYR A 105 -3.33 22.56 -2.65
N PRO A 106 -3.14 21.84 -3.77
CA PRO A 106 -3.68 20.50 -3.87
C PRO A 106 -2.90 19.63 -2.87
N ASP A 107 -3.53 19.31 -1.75
CA ASP A 107 -3.04 18.31 -0.80
C ASP A 107 -2.90 16.98 -1.57
N THR A 108 -1.70 16.72 -2.09
CA THR A 108 -1.35 15.57 -2.91
C THR A 108 -0.08 14.93 -2.36
N LEU A 109 -0.09 13.60 -2.26
CA LEU A 109 1.08 12.83 -1.88
C LEU A 109 1.96 12.60 -3.11
N TYR A 110 3.26 12.82 -2.95
CA TYR A 110 4.25 12.56 -3.97
C TYR A 110 4.55 11.05 -4.08
N CYS A 111 4.72 10.55 -5.31
CA CYS A 111 4.96 9.13 -5.56
C CYS A 111 6.33 8.89 -6.19
N GLU A 112 7.31 8.55 -5.36
CA GLU A 112 8.71 8.30 -5.77
C GLU A 112 8.84 7.17 -6.81
N VAL A 113 7.94 6.16 -6.75
CA VAL A 113 7.93 5.04 -7.71
C VAL A 113 7.57 5.51 -9.13
N CYS A 114 6.63 6.45 -9.25
CA CYS A 114 6.22 7.00 -10.55
C CYS A 114 7.25 7.99 -11.10
N THR A 115 7.81 8.83 -10.24
CA THR A 115 8.69 9.93 -10.66
C THR A 115 10.14 9.51 -10.78
N GLY A 116 10.56 8.45 -10.08
CA GLY A 116 11.93 7.95 -10.08
C GLY A 116 12.91 8.80 -9.27
N ILE A 117 12.41 9.65 -8.37
CA ILE A 117 13.20 10.60 -7.59
C ILE A 117 12.70 10.59 -6.14
N PRO A 118 13.57 10.41 -5.13
CA PRO A 118 13.16 10.50 -3.73
C PRO A 118 12.59 11.89 -3.42
N PHE A 119 11.65 11.96 -2.48
CA PHE A 119 10.99 13.21 -2.07
C PHE A 119 11.99 14.31 -1.69
N ASP A 120 13.00 13.98 -0.89
CA ASP A 120 14.01 14.93 -0.42
C ASP A 120 14.83 15.51 -1.60
N ARG A 121 15.04 14.71 -2.66
CA ARG A 121 15.73 15.13 -3.89
C ARG A 121 14.81 15.90 -4.82
N TYR A 122 13.52 15.60 -4.81
CA TYR A 122 12.52 16.31 -5.61
C TYR A 122 12.50 17.80 -5.28
N TYR A 123 12.50 18.20 -4.01
CA TYR A 123 12.53 19.62 -3.63
C TYR A 123 13.78 20.36 -4.09
N ILE A 124 14.93 19.67 -4.12
CA ILE A 124 16.19 20.24 -4.57
C ILE A 124 16.18 20.43 -6.10
N MET A 125 15.66 19.44 -6.83
CA MET A 125 15.65 19.43 -8.30
C MET A 125 14.50 20.26 -8.90
N PHE A 126 13.36 20.32 -8.21
CA PHE A 126 12.12 20.95 -8.63
C PHE A 126 11.54 21.80 -7.49
N PRO A 127 12.21 22.92 -7.14
CA PRO A 127 11.76 23.78 -6.06
C PRO A 127 10.35 24.33 -6.37
N PRO A 128 9.38 24.20 -5.44
CA PRO A 128 8.03 24.66 -5.69
C PRO A 128 7.98 26.20 -5.79
N PRO A 129 7.14 26.77 -6.68
CA PRO A 129 7.02 28.21 -6.88
C PRO A 129 6.30 28.95 -5.72
N GLY A 130 5.87 28.24 -4.67
CA GLY A 130 5.17 28.81 -3.52
C GLY A 130 5.20 27.87 -2.31
N PRO A 131 4.54 28.22 -1.19
CA PRO A 131 4.46 27.40 0.02
C PRO A 131 3.65 26.09 -0.11
N SER A 132 3.54 25.51 -1.31
CA SER A 132 2.98 24.17 -1.47
C SER A 132 3.87 23.16 -0.74
N LEU A 133 3.41 22.73 0.43
CA LEU A 133 4.05 21.66 1.19
C LEU A 133 3.49 20.34 0.68
N LEU A 134 4.18 19.71 -0.27
CA LEU A 134 4.01 18.27 -0.46
C LEU A 134 4.33 17.62 0.88
N ARG A 135 3.49 16.68 1.32
CA ARG A 135 3.77 15.90 2.53
C ARG A 135 4.82 14.84 2.22
N ARG A 136 5.77 14.65 3.13
CA ARG A 136 6.83 13.65 2.95
C ARG A 136 6.21 12.27 2.91
N CYS A 137 6.31 11.62 1.76
CA CYS A 137 5.80 10.28 1.53
C CYS A 137 6.94 9.38 1.10
N LEU A 138 7.07 8.23 1.73
CA LEU A 138 8.06 7.24 1.39
C LEU A 138 7.42 6.21 0.46
N ALA A 139 8.10 5.90 -0.65
CA ALA A 139 7.77 4.71 -1.41
C ALA A 139 7.90 3.47 -0.53
N LEU A 140 6.98 2.53 -0.70
CA LEU A 140 7.01 1.29 0.05
C LEU A 140 8.24 0.46 -0.34
N SER A 141 9.13 0.21 0.62
CA SER A 141 10.29 -0.69 0.50
C SER A 141 10.14 -1.87 1.45
N ARG A 142 10.94 -2.94 1.30
CA ARG A 142 10.93 -4.05 2.27
C ARG A 142 11.26 -3.58 3.68
N ALA A 143 12.22 -2.68 3.81
CA ALA A 143 12.61 -2.10 5.10
C ALA A 143 11.45 -1.31 5.74
N ILE A 144 10.70 -0.53 4.96
CA ILE A 144 9.54 0.20 5.46
C ILE A 144 8.42 -0.75 5.86
N ILE A 145 8.15 -1.81 5.06
CA ILE A 145 7.16 -2.83 5.40
C ILE A 145 7.55 -3.52 6.72
N ALA A 146 8.79 -4.02 6.81
CA ALA A 146 9.32 -4.69 8.00
C ALA A 146 9.21 -3.81 9.25
N ALA A 147 9.66 -2.56 9.17
CA ALA A 147 9.65 -1.63 10.29
C ALA A 147 8.22 -1.24 10.70
N THR A 148 7.35 -0.98 9.72
CA THR A 148 5.98 -0.51 9.97
C THR A 148 5.09 -1.61 10.52
N MET A 149 5.30 -2.84 10.07
CA MET A 149 4.46 -3.99 10.42
C MET A 149 5.10 -4.90 11.48
N ILE A 150 6.31 -4.56 11.94
CA ILE A 150 7.09 -5.33 12.92
C ILE A 150 7.28 -6.78 12.44
N LEU A 151 7.76 -6.93 11.20
CA LEU A 151 7.92 -8.23 10.55
C LEU A 151 9.40 -8.58 10.38
N PRO A 152 9.75 -9.88 10.51
CA PRO A 152 11.05 -10.37 10.04
C PRO A 152 11.14 -10.26 8.52
N ALA A 153 12.36 -10.10 7.99
CA ALA A 153 12.59 -9.92 6.56
C ALA A 153 11.94 -11.03 5.69
N LEU A 154 12.04 -12.29 6.13
CA LEU A 154 11.42 -13.42 5.41
C LEU A 154 9.89 -13.29 5.30
N ALA A 155 9.22 -12.79 6.34
CA ALA A 155 7.77 -12.59 6.30
C ALA A 155 7.36 -11.43 5.38
N VAL A 156 8.26 -10.48 5.11
CA VAL A 156 7.99 -9.43 4.12
C VAL A 156 7.91 -10.04 2.73
N ASP A 157 8.83 -10.93 2.37
CA ASP A 157 8.85 -11.57 1.06
C ASP A 157 7.58 -12.40 0.81
N GLU A 158 6.99 -13.00 1.86
CA GLU A 158 5.71 -13.73 1.76
C GLU A 158 4.50 -12.82 1.46
N ILE A 159 4.56 -11.53 1.80
CA ILE A 159 3.47 -10.57 1.53
C ILE A 159 3.55 -10.05 0.09
N LEU A 160 4.75 -10.00 -0.48
CA LEU A 160 5.01 -9.50 -1.82
C LEU A 160 4.47 -10.48 -2.87
N CYS A 161 3.65 -9.97 -3.77
CA CYS A 161 3.11 -10.75 -4.87
C CYS A 161 4.01 -10.58 -6.10
N PRO A 162 4.57 -11.68 -6.63
CA PRO A 162 5.48 -11.64 -7.76
C PRO A 162 4.73 -11.29 -9.05
N VAL A 163 5.46 -10.65 -9.97
CA VAL A 163 4.98 -10.36 -11.34
C VAL A 163 5.16 -11.55 -12.28
N LEU A 164 6.05 -12.47 -11.93
CA LEU A 164 6.30 -13.70 -12.67
C LEU A 164 5.27 -14.76 -12.33
N TYR A 165 4.94 -15.59 -13.31
CA TYR A 165 3.99 -16.70 -13.13
C TYR A 165 4.45 -17.66 -12.04
N VAL A 166 3.54 -17.98 -11.12
CA VAL A 166 3.75 -19.00 -10.09
C VAL A 166 2.66 -20.08 -10.24
N PRO A 167 3.03 -21.37 -10.39
CA PRO A 167 2.06 -22.46 -10.41
C PRO A 167 1.13 -22.43 -9.18
N GLY A 168 -0.16 -22.72 -9.40
CA GLY A 168 -1.18 -22.72 -8.35
C GLY A 168 -1.64 -21.35 -7.86
N HIS A 169 -1.07 -20.26 -8.40
CA HIS A 169 -1.48 -18.89 -8.06
C HIS A 169 -2.48 -18.33 -9.08
N VAL A 170 -3.26 -17.36 -8.63
CA VAL A 170 -4.24 -16.63 -9.43
C VAL A 170 -3.67 -15.27 -9.82
N PRO A 171 -3.85 -14.83 -11.07
CA PRO A 171 -3.42 -13.51 -11.48
C PRO A 171 -4.36 -12.41 -10.97
N HIS A 172 -3.78 -11.31 -10.51
CA HIS A 172 -4.46 -10.07 -10.15
C HIS A 172 -3.89 -8.91 -10.97
N GLU A 173 -4.76 -8.16 -11.64
CA GLU A 173 -4.39 -6.92 -12.32
C GLU A 173 -4.49 -5.77 -11.31
N LEU A 174 -3.38 -5.08 -11.05
CA LEU A 174 -3.32 -3.99 -10.08
C LEU A 174 -3.45 -2.63 -10.75
N ARG A 175 -3.90 -1.63 -10.00
CA ARG A 175 -4.02 -0.23 -10.44
C ARG A 175 -2.70 0.40 -10.87
N CYS A 176 -1.57 -0.12 -10.37
CA CYS A 176 -0.24 0.31 -10.81
C CYS A 176 0.11 -0.19 -12.22
N GLY A 177 -0.76 -0.99 -12.85
CA GLY A 177 -0.57 -1.56 -14.18
C GLY A 177 0.17 -2.89 -14.19
N HIS A 178 0.63 -3.38 -13.05
CA HIS A 178 1.28 -4.69 -12.95
C HIS A 178 0.26 -5.81 -12.74
N ARG A 179 0.49 -6.92 -13.45
CA ARG A 179 -0.14 -8.21 -13.19
C ARG A 179 0.71 -8.98 -12.19
N VAL A 180 0.13 -9.37 -11.07
CA VAL A 180 0.80 -10.14 -10.02
C VAL A 180 0.12 -11.48 -9.79
N TRP A 181 0.81 -12.42 -9.16
CA TRP A 181 0.31 -13.76 -8.87
C TRP A 181 0.14 -13.94 -7.37
N CYS A 182 -1.10 -14.15 -6.93
CA CYS A 182 -1.47 -14.32 -5.52
C CYS A 182 -1.90 -15.76 -5.24
N MET A 183 -1.79 -16.20 -3.98
CA MET A 183 -2.32 -17.50 -3.58
C MET A 183 -3.81 -17.63 -3.95
N LEU A 184 -4.26 -18.84 -4.32
CA LEU A 184 -5.62 -19.12 -4.79
C LEU A 184 -6.72 -18.61 -3.83
N GLU A 185 -6.45 -18.66 -2.52
CA GLU A 185 -7.37 -18.25 -1.46
C GLU A 185 -7.38 -16.73 -1.23
N ARG A 186 -6.41 -15.99 -1.78
CA ARG A 186 -6.30 -14.55 -1.56
C ARG A 186 -7.41 -13.81 -2.28
N TRP A 187 -8.14 -13.00 -1.54
CA TRP A 187 -9.20 -12.16 -2.09
C TRP A 187 -8.61 -11.04 -2.94
N CYS A 188 -9.45 -10.46 -3.79
CA CYS A 188 -9.08 -9.28 -4.55
C CYS A 188 -8.71 -8.13 -3.61
N GLY A 189 -7.50 -7.59 -3.73
CA GLY A 189 -7.11 -6.42 -2.95
C GLY A 189 -7.83 -5.14 -3.39
N VAL A 190 -7.86 -4.13 -2.51
CA VAL A 190 -8.44 -2.81 -2.78
C VAL A 190 -7.78 -2.08 -3.96
N ASN A 191 -6.54 -2.45 -4.29
CA ASN A 191 -5.78 -1.93 -5.41
C ASN A 191 -5.87 -2.79 -6.69
N CYS A 192 -6.75 -3.79 -6.76
CA CYS A 192 -7.04 -4.50 -8.01
C CYS A 192 -7.92 -3.64 -8.94
N SER A 193 -7.57 -3.57 -10.23
CA SER A 193 -8.33 -2.84 -11.26
C SER A 193 -9.57 -3.62 -11.69
N ASP A 194 -9.40 -4.90 -12.05
CA ASP A 194 -10.42 -5.72 -12.68
C ASP A 194 -10.65 -7.03 -11.92
N CYS A 195 -11.44 -6.97 -10.85
CA CYS A 195 -11.98 -8.18 -10.24
C CYS A 195 -13.12 -8.70 -11.11
N ARG A 196 -12.79 -9.49 -12.14
CA ARG A 196 -13.78 -10.12 -13.01
C ARG A 196 -14.74 -10.98 -12.19
N GLU A 197 -16.03 -10.75 -12.43
CA GLU A 197 -17.20 -11.59 -12.09
C GLU A 197 -17.15 -12.25 -10.70
N GLY A 198 -17.69 -11.55 -9.69
CA GLY A 198 -18.13 -12.17 -8.44
C GLY A 198 -17.05 -12.48 -7.40
N ARG A 199 -15.78 -12.13 -7.64
CA ARG A 199 -14.76 -12.23 -6.58
C ARG A 199 -14.95 -11.13 -5.54
N TRP A 200 -14.97 -11.55 -4.29
CA TRP A 200 -15.05 -10.67 -3.12
C TRP A 200 -13.82 -9.75 -3.08
N LYS A 201 -14.05 -8.44 -3.00
CA LYS A 201 -13.00 -7.46 -2.70
C LYS A 201 -12.76 -7.47 -1.19
N GLY A 202 -11.54 -7.78 -0.80
CA GLY A 202 -11.08 -7.63 0.58
C GLY A 202 -10.82 -6.17 0.94
N LEU A 203 -10.57 -5.95 2.24
CA LEU A 203 -10.06 -4.68 2.75
C LEU A 203 -8.53 -4.55 2.60
N ASP A 204 -7.86 -5.67 2.35
CA ASP A 204 -6.42 -5.78 2.16
C ASP A 204 -5.97 -5.18 0.81
N ALA A 205 -4.74 -4.70 0.75
CA ALA A 205 -4.07 -4.35 -0.49
C ALA A 205 -3.09 -5.45 -0.91
N VAL A 206 -3.03 -5.72 -2.21
CA VAL A 206 -2.03 -6.63 -2.77
C VAL A 206 -0.72 -5.86 -2.97
N VAL A 207 0.36 -6.30 -2.33
CA VAL A 207 1.65 -5.62 -2.45
C VAL A 207 2.40 -6.14 -3.68
N CYS A 208 2.62 -5.27 -4.66
CA CYS A 208 3.35 -5.62 -5.87
C CYS A 208 4.86 -5.66 -5.60
N GLU A 209 5.49 -6.82 -5.80
CA GLU A 209 6.94 -6.98 -5.65
C GLU A 209 7.72 -6.00 -6.53
N GLU A 210 7.29 -5.81 -7.78
CA GLU A 210 7.97 -4.89 -8.71
C GLU A 210 7.89 -3.43 -8.27
N CYS A 211 6.74 -2.98 -7.73
CA CYS A 211 6.61 -1.61 -7.21
C CYS A 211 7.55 -1.39 -6.01
N VAL A 212 7.65 -2.37 -5.11
CA VAL A 212 8.56 -2.33 -3.95
C VAL A 212 10.01 -2.26 -4.42
N GLY A 213 10.42 -3.13 -5.34
CA GLY A 213 11.77 -3.13 -5.91
C GLY A 213 12.10 -1.87 -6.73
N ARG A 214 11.10 -1.23 -7.36
CA ARG A 214 11.29 0.10 -7.98
C ARG A 214 11.50 1.18 -6.92
N GLY A 215 10.73 1.15 -5.83
CA GLY A 215 10.94 2.04 -4.68
C GLY A 215 12.37 1.93 -4.14
N GLU A 216 12.83 0.72 -3.86
CA GLU A 216 14.19 0.45 -3.37
C GLU A 216 15.27 1.00 -4.31
N ARG A 217 15.16 0.74 -5.62
CA ARG A 217 16.09 1.28 -6.63
C ARG A 217 16.09 2.81 -6.71
N VAL A 218 14.98 3.46 -6.37
CA VAL A 218 14.93 4.93 -6.30
C VAL A 218 15.79 5.42 -5.14
N TYR A 219 15.83 4.73 -3.99
CA TYR A 219 16.73 5.11 -2.89
C TYR A 219 18.20 4.80 -3.21
N GLU A 220 18.50 3.63 -3.77
CA GLU A 220 19.87 3.20 -4.14
C GLU A 220 20.57 4.14 -5.12
N ARG A 221 19.82 4.87 -5.97
CA ARG A 221 20.42 5.82 -6.92
C ARG A 221 20.89 7.13 -6.28
N TYR A 222 20.41 7.47 -5.09
CA TYR A 222 20.60 8.79 -4.49
C TYR A 222 21.27 8.76 -3.11
N TRP A 223 21.64 7.57 -2.64
CA TRP A 223 22.38 7.28 -1.41
C TRP A 223 23.64 6.47 -1.73
#